data_AF-A0A6N1ALB6-F1
#
_entry.id   AF-A0A6N1ALB6-F1
#
_cell.length_a   1.000
_cell.length_b   1.000
_cell.length_c   1.000
_cell.angle_alpha   90.00
_cell.angle_beta   90.00
_cell.angle_gamma   90.00
#
_symmetry.space_group_name_H-M   'P 1'
#
loop_
_entity.id
_entity.type
_entity.pdbx_description
1 polymer ?
#
loop_
_entity_poly.entity_id
_entity_poly.type
_entity_poly.pdbx_seq_one_letter_code
_entity_poly.pdbx_strand_id
1 'polypeptide(L)'
;MDTSPIQYETLVAEFENGLLNALRGHRVGFDYLEIWVPDEDPVKGILNMAESAEALSTPDIAVAVRRSTLPAARDGELLALLSQLGSASITPAGDGVVVNVRGLGMVSALRDVHHGLRDGLLRRLADLKHEGLRLEPHDGLVRVAVEEGPAQLCVLVEPDAGHIVRAACHVGARTPVERAILDALCSAILDTPVDDAADHGAIRAMASLHAVELTRPVAGVLHPVNADPAFVPVVRMAHAIRDDYWARMNLPPRYNEFDQLPSASWLGLDAAERMSRISAAIAAFLTEAGLTEGDIRLLRIDDDLHGQPVRILVTFGNGVAPKEKPPAMRALERALKRGVDQSLQLYHEQLKDQNAIRRL
;
A
#
# COMPACT_ATOMS: atom_id res chain seq x y z
N MET A 1 -20.32 -16.20 10.97
CA MET A 1 -21.48 -16.12 10.08
C MET A 1 -21.66 -17.47 9.44
N ASP A 2 -22.90 -17.89 9.22
CA ASP A 2 -23.21 -19.18 8.60
C ASP A 2 -22.60 -19.21 7.18
N THR A 3 -21.62 -20.09 6.96
CA THR A 3 -20.86 -20.19 5.71
C THR A 3 -21.53 -21.13 4.69
N SER A 4 -22.79 -21.48 4.94
CA SER A 4 -23.54 -22.40 4.10
C SER A 4 -23.88 -21.72 2.75
N PRO A 5 -23.59 -22.36 1.60
CA PRO A 5 -23.90 -21.79 0.29
C PRO A 5 -25.41 -21.55 0.10
N ILE A 6 -25.75 -20.40 -0.46
CA ILE A 6 -27.12 -20.02 -0.82
C ILE A 6 -27.61 -20.95 -1.92
N GLN A 7 -28.75 -21.60 -1.74
CA GLN A 7 -29.33 -22.49 -2.74
C GLN A 7 -30.10 -21.68 -3.79
N TYR A 8 -29.52 -21.47 -4.97
CA TYR A 8 -30.04 -20.58 -6.01
C TYR A 8 -31.49 -20.90 -6.38
N GLU A 9 -31.81 -22.15 -6.70
CA GLU A 9 -33.15 -22.54 -7.13
C GLU A 9 -34.19 -22.42 -6.00
N THR A 10 -33.76 -22.62 -4.75
CA THR A 10 -34.66 -22.43 -3.59
C THR A 10 -35.02 -20.96 -3.47
N LEU A 11 -34.02 -20.09 -3.61
CA LEU A 11 -34.17 -18.64 -3.53
C LEU A 11 -35.06 -18.08 -4.67
N VAL A 12 -34.87 -18.58 -5.89
CA VAL A 12 -35.72 -18.24 -7.05
C VAL A 12 -37.17 -18.68 -6.81
N ALA A 13 -37.37 -19.92 -6.35
CA ALA A 13 -38.71 -20.43 -6.08
C ALA A 13 -39.42 -19.67 -4.95
N GLU A 14 -38.69 -19.27 -3.90
CA GLU A 14 -39.19 -18.42 -2.82
C GLU A 14 -39.60 -17.04 -3.33
N PHE A 15 -38.79 -16.43 -4.19
CA PHE A 15 -39.10 -15.15 -4.82
C PHE A 15 -40.37 -15.23 -5.69
N GLU A 16 -40.47 -16.22 -6.57
CA GLU A 16 -41.63 -16.44 -7.45
C GLU A 16 -42.92 -16.71 -6.66
N ASN A 17 -42.84 -17.59 -5.65
CA ASN A 17 -43.96 -17.86 -4.74
C ASN A 17 -44.36 -16.58 -3.99
N GLY A 18 -43.37 -15.77 -3.65
CA GLY A 18 -43.56 -14.47 -3.07
C GLY A 18 -44.40 -13.53 -3.93
N LEU A 19 -44.05 -13.36 -5.21
CA LEU A 19 -44.77 -12.47 -6.12
C LEU A 19 -46.28 -12.75 -6.17
N LEU A 20 -46.66 -14.02 -5.98
CA LEU A 20 -48.06 -14.45 -5.97
C LEU A 20 -48.76 -14.21 -4.62
N ASN A 21 -48.03 -14.22 -3.50
CA ASN A 21 -48.61 -14.37 -2.17
C ASN A 21 -48.35 -13.22 -1.18
N ALA A 22 -47.46 -12.26 -1.48
CA ALA A 22 -47.27 -11.08 -0.62
C ALA A 22 -47.43 -9.76 -1.37
N LEU A 23 -48.29 -8.90 -0.85
CA LEU A 23 -48.67 -7.63 -1.47
C LEU A 23 -47.64 -6.51 -1.28
N ARG A 24 -46.77 -6.57 -0.25
CA ARG A 24 -45.65 -5.61 0.02
C ARG A 24 -44.57 -6.23 0.90
N GLY A 25 -43.31 -5.80 0.70
CA GLY A 25 -42.20 -6.06 1.62
C GLY A 25 -41.58 -7.46 1.50
N HIS A 26 -41.42 -7.96 0.27
CA HIS A 26 -40.72 -9.23 0.05
C HIS A 26 -39.27 -9.13 0.49
N ARG A 27 -38.86 -10.05 1.37
CA ARG A 27 -37.46 -10.21 1.79
C ARG A 27 -37.04 -11.63 1.51
N VAL A 28 -36.01 -11.77 0.69
CA VAL A 28 -35.54 -13.07 0.22
C VAL A 28 -34.41 -13.55 1.13
N GLY A 29 -34.75 -14.05 2.33
CA GLY A 29 -33.88 -14.81 3.24
C GLY A 29 -32.65 -14.12 3.86
N PHE A 30 -31.96 -13.25 3.11
CA PHE A 30 -30.68 -12.63 3.45
C PHE A 30 -30.78 -11.12 3.26
N ASP A 31 -30.36 -10.36 4.26
CA ASP A 31 -30.42 -8.88 4.23
C ASP A 31 -29.62 -8.30 3.06
N TYR A 32 -28.50 -8.92 2.67
CA TYR A 32 -27.65 -8.48 1.56
C TYR A 32 -28.20 -8.84 0.16
N LEU A 33 -29.37 -9.46 0.07
CA LEU A 33 -30.08 -9.73 -1.18
C LEU A 33 -31.40 -8.95 -1.27
N GLU A 34 -31.59 -7.90 -0.46
CA GLU A 34 -32.83 -7.09 -0.48
C GLU A 34 -33.14 -6.47 -1.86
N ILE A 35 -32.10 -6.15 -2.62
CA ILE A 35 -32.22 -5.56 -3.97
C ILE A 35 -32.02 -6.57 -5.10
N TRP A 36 -31.84 -7.85 -4.76
CA TRP A 36 -31.65 -8.91 -5.75
C TRP A 36 -32.98 -9.24 -6.45
N VAL A 37 -32.92 -9.43 -7.76
CA VAL A 37 -34.03 -9.93 -8.56
C VAL A 37 -33.54 -11.07 -9.44
N PRO A 38 -34.21 -12.24 -9.46
CA PRO A 38 -33.84 -13.34 -10.34
C PRO A 38 -34.06 -12.98 -11.81
N ASP A 39 -33.21 -13.55 -12.68
CA ASP A 39 -33.29 -13.41 -14.14
C ASP A 39 -33.55 -14.79 -14.76
N GLU A 40 -34.24 -14.83 -15.90
CA GLU A 40 -34.45 -16.06 -16.68
C GLU A 40 -33.11 -16.69 -17.10
N ASP A 41 -32.09 -15.86 -17.31
CA ASP A 41 -30.72 -16.30 -17.48
C ASP A 41 -30.03 -16.49 -16.11
N PRO A 42 -29.70 -17.74 -15.71
CA PRO A 42 -29.08 -18.02 -14.42
C PRO A 42 -27.69 -17.39 -14.27
N VAL A 43 -26.97 -17.11 -15.36
CA VAL A 43 -25.69 -16.39 -15.28
C VAL A 43 -25.92 -14.96 -14.81
N LYS A 44 -26.94 -14.28 -15.36
CA LYS A 44 -27.31 -12.92 -14.95
C LYS A 44 -27.91 -12.89 -13.55
N GLY A 45 -28.73 -13.88 -13.21
CA GLY A 45 -29.31 -14.01 -11.88
C GLY A 45 -28.23 -14.14 -10.80
N ILE A 46 -27.21 -14.99 -11.03
CA ILE A 46 -26.07 -15.15 -10.10
C ILE A 46 -25.19 -13.90 -10.08
N LEU A 47 -24.94 -13.25 -11.22
CA LEU A 47 -24.21 -11.98 -11.27
C LEU A 47 -24.92 -10.91 -10.43
N ASN A 48 -26.24 -10.78 -10.58
CA ASN A 48 -27.03 -9.81 -9.83
C ASN A 48 -27.02 -10.09 -8.31
N MET A 49 -26.93 -11.37 -7.89
CA MET A 49 -26.71 -11.70 -6.46
C MET A 49 -25.38 -11.15 -5.97
N ALA A 50 -24.31 -11.31 -6.75
CA ALA A 50 -22.99 -10.79 -6.41
C ALA A 50 -22.97 -9.26 -6.38
N GLU A 51 -23.64 -8.58 -7.32
CA GLU A 51 -23.81 -7.12 -7.32
C GLU A 51 -24.64 -6.63 -6.12
N SER A 52 -25.68 -7.37 -5.75
CA SER A 52 -26.51 -7.05 -4.58
C SER A 52 -25.71 -7.17 -3.28
N ALA A 53 -24.93 -8.26 -3.16
CA ALA A 53 -24.01 -8.47 -2.05
C ALA A 53 -22.94 -7.36 -1.99
N GLU A 54 -22.37 -6.96 -3.13
CA GLU A 54 -21.44 -5.84 -3.23
C GLU A 54 -22.08 -4.51 -2.76
N ALA A 55 -23.27 -4.18 -3.27
CA ALA A 55 -23.99 -2.95 -2.94
C ALA A 55 -24.32 -2.85 -1.44
N LEU A 56 -24.50 -3.99 -0.78
CA LEU A 56 -24.76 -4.08 0.66
C LEU A 56 -23.50 -4.48 1.47
N SER A 57 -22.32 -4.26 0.89
CA SER A 57 -21.00 -4.40 1.55
C SER A 57 -20.72 -5.79 2.13
N THR A 58 -21.26 -6.84 1.50
CA THR A 58 -20.98 -8.23 1.83
C THR A 58 -19.77 -8.70 1.01
N PRO A 59 -18.61 -8.96 1.65
CA PRO A 59 -17.36 -9.15 0.92
C PRO A 59 -17.28 -10.50 0.19
N ASP A 60 -17.99 -11.52 0.68
CA ASP A 60 -17.93 -12.87 0.14
C ASP A 60 -19.33 -13.47 0.00
N ILE A 61 -19.57 -14.19 -1.09
CA ILE A 61 -20.82 -14.93 -1.32
C ILE A 61 -20.50 -16.31 -1.91
N ALA A 62 -21.27 -17.31 -1.48
CA ALA A 62 -21.24 -18.65 -2.03
C ALA A 62 -22.65 -19.05 -2.48
N VAL A 63 -22.80 -19.43 -3.74
CA VAL A 63 -24.09 -19.78 -4.36
C VAL A 63 -24.00 -21.21 -4.90
N ALA A 64 -24.81 -22.11 -4.36
CA ALA A 64 -25.01 -23.44 -4.90
C ALA A 64 -26.07 -23.42 -6.00
N VAL A 65 -25.78 -24.04 -7.14
CA VAL A 65 -26.67 -24.11 -8.31
C VAL A 65 -26.53 -25.47 -8.99
N ARG A 66 -27.65 -26.06 -9.42
CA ARG A 66 -27.65 -27.37 -10.11
C ARG A 66 -27.11 -27.24 -11.53
N ARG A 67 -26.51 -28.31 -12.06
CA ARG A 67 -26.05 -28.35 -13.45
C ARG A 67 -27.18 -28.31 -14.49
N SER A 68 -28.40 -28.69 -14.09
CA SER A 68 -29.60 -28.49 -14.91
C SER A 68 -29.93 -27.01 -15.12
N THR A 69 -29.59 -26.17 -14.15
CA THR A 69 -29.83 -24.72 -14.16
C THR A 69 -28.65 -23.99 -14.79
N LEU A 70 -27.42 -24.30 -14.37
CA LEU A 70 -26.18 -23.72 -14.91
C LEU A 70 -25.33 -24.81 -15.61
N PRO A 71 -25.48 -24.99 -16.93
CA PRO A 71 -24.69 -25.95 -17.69
C PRO A 71 -23.20 -25.59 -17.69
N ALA A 72 -22.33 -26.61 -17.63
CA ALA A 72 -20.87 -26.43 -17.57
C ALA A 72 -20.28 -25.62 -18.74
N ALA A 73 -20.94 -25.61 -19.89
CA ALA A 73 -20.52 -24.80 -21.04
C ALA A 73 -20.53 -23.28 -20.75
N ARG A 74 -21.24 -22.83 -19.71
CA ARG A 74 -21.35 -21.42 -19.32
C ARG A 74 -20.45 -21.03 -18.14
N ASP A 75 -19.68 -21.97 -17.59
CA ASP A 75 -18.78 -21.70 -16.46
C ASP A 75 -17.80 -20.56 -16.78
N GLY A 76 -17.23 -20.56 -18.00
CA GLY A 76 -16.29 -19.52 -18.43
C GLY A 76 -16.91 -18.12 -18.57
N GLU A 77 -18.15 -18.05 -19.04
CA GLU A 77 -18.91 -16.80 -19.16
C GLU A 77 -19.18 -16.19 -17.77
N LEU A 78 -19.70 -17.01 -16.85
CA LEU A 78 -20.00 -16.59 -15.49
C LEU A 78 -18.74 -16.15 -14.75
N LEU A 79 -17.66 -16.93 -14.83
CA LEU A 79 -16.38 -16.58 -14.21
C LEU A 79 -15.83 -15.26 -14.75
N ALA A 80 -15.92 -15.01 -16.05
CA ALA A 80 -15.44 -13.76 -16.64
C ALA A 80 -16.21 -12.52 -16.14
N LEU A 81 -17.52 -12.66 -15.92
CA LEU A 81 -18.35 -11.58 -15.36
C LEU A 81 -18.05 -11.36 -13.87
N LEU A 82 -18.09 -12.43 -13.07
CA LEU A 82 -17.86 -12.34 -11.62
C LEU A 82 -16.44 -11.89 -11.27
N SER A 83 -15.45 -12.18 -12.12
CA SER A 83 -14.07 -11.72 -11.94
C SER A 83 -13.92 -10.20 -12.02
N GLN A 84 -14.94 -9.48 -12.51
CA GLN A 84 -14.96 -8.01 -12.51
C GLN A 84 -15.37 -7.44 -11.14
N LEU A 85 -16.03 -8.24 -10.31
CA LEU A 85 -16.52 -7.85 -8.98
C LEU A 85 -15.59 -8.33 -7.86
N GLY A 86 -14.95 -9.50 -8.03
CA GLY A 86 -14.06 -10.11 -7.04
C GLY A 86 -13.31 -11.34 -7.58
N SER A 87 -12.66 -12.10 -6.71
CA SER A 87 -12.04 -13.38 -7.08
C SER A 87 -13.12 -14.47 -7.16
N ALA A 88 -13.36 -15.00 -8.37
CA ALA A 88 -14.42 -15.96 -8.63
C ALA A 88 -13.86 -17.39 -8.85
N SER A 89 -14.56 -18.40 -8.33
CA SER A 89 -14.26 -19.82 -8.59
C SER A 89 -15.52 -20.67 -8.59
N ILE A 90 -15.49 -21.80 -9.30
CA ILE A 90 -16.59 -22.77 -9.36
C ILE A 90 -16.05 -24.12 -8.89
N THR A 91 -16.68 -24.70 -7.87
CA THR A 91 -16.32 -26.01 -7.33
C THR A 91 -17.46 -27.01 -7.50
N PRO A 92 -17.22 -28.25 -7.97
CA PRO A 92 -18.25 -29.28 -8.06
C PRO A 92 -18.89 -29.60 -6.71
N ALA A 93 -20.21 -29.77 -6.67
CA ALA A 93 -20.94 -30.15 -5.46
C ALA A 93 -22.19 -30.96 -5.81
N GLY A 94 -22.14 -32.29 -5.60
CA GLY A 94 -23.27 -33.18 -5.87
C GLY A 94 -23.69 -33.17 -7.35
N ASP A 95 -24.96 -32.85 -7.61
CA ASP A 95 -25.56 -32.68 -8.94
C ASP A 95 -25.39 -31.25 -9.51
N GLY A 96 -24.65 -30.41 -8.80
CA GLY A 96 -24.45 -29.00 -9.10
C GLY A 96 -23.02 -28.52 -8.92
N VAL A 97 -22.91 -27.22 -8.70
CA VAL A 97 -21.69 -26.50 -8.36
C VAL A 97 -21.94 -25.47 -7.28
N VAL A 98 -20.87 -25.09 -6.58
CA VAL A 98 -20.84 -23.90 -5.74
C VAL A 98 -19.98 -22.85 -6.44
N VAL A 99 -20.59 -21.71 -6.73
CA VAL A 99 -19.94 -20.50 -7.23
C VAL A 99 -19.52 -19.67 -6.03
N ASN A 100 -18.22 -19.46 -5.86
CA ASN A 100 -17.68 -18.63 -4.80
C ASN A 100 -17.16 -17.33 -5.39
N VAL A 101 -17.58 -16.20 -4.83
CA VAL A 101 -17.01 -14.89 -5.15
C VAL A 101 -16.51 -14.27 -3.87
N ARG A 102 -15.23 -13.90 -3.86
CA ARG A 102 -14.56 -13.32 -2.69
C ARG A 102 -14.04 -11.93 -2.99
N GLY A 103 -14.02 -11.07 -1.97
CA GLY A 103 -13.56 -9.70 -2.10
C GLY A 103 -14.44 -8.84 -3.03
N LEU A 104 -15.75 -9.06 -3.00
CA LEU A 104 -16.74 -8.18 -3.64
C LEU A 104 -16.53 -6.73 -3.19
N GLY A 105 -16.65 -5.77 -4.12
CA GLY A 105 -16.43 -4.35 -3.82
C GLY A 105 -14.96 -3.92 -3.89
N MET A 106 -13.98 -4.83 -3.88
CA MET A 106 -12.57 -4.45 -3.93
C MET A 106 -12.18 -3.84 -5.28
N VAL A 107 -12.66 -4.42 -6.39
CA VAL A 107 -12.35 -3.92 -7.75
C VAL A 107 -13.05 -2.59 -8.02
N SER A 108 -14.31 -2.44 -7.56
CA SER A 108 -15.07 -1.19 -7.65
C SER A 108 -14.44 -0.08 -6.80
N ALA A 109 -14.07 -0.37 -5.54
CA ALA A 109 -13.43 0.59 -4.65
C ALA A 109 -12.08 1.11 -5.17
N LEU A 110 -11.39 0.34 -6.01
CA LEU A 110 -10.10 0.70 -6.60
C LEU A 110 -10.23 1.35 -8.00
N ARG A 111 -11.43 1.42 -8.57
CA ARG A 111 -11.68 1.96 -9.92
C ARG A 111 -11.25 3.43 -10.04
N ASP A 112 -11.56 4.23 -9.03
CA ASP A 112 -11.29 5.67 -9.03
C ASP A 112 -9.94 6.03 -8.40
N VAL A 113 -9.21 5.03 -7.89
CA VAL A 113 -7.89 5.23 -7.31
C VAL A 113 -6.85 5.43 -8.42
N HIS A 114 -5.89 6.32 -8.17
CA HIS A 114 -4.75 6.54 -9.04
C HIS A 114 -4.07 5.21 -9.40
N HIS A 115 -3.98 4.92 -10.70
CA HIS A 115 -3.47 3.65 -11.24
C HIS A 115 -2.13 3.21 -10.63
N GLY A 116 -1.24 4.16 -10.34
CA GLY A 116 0.05 3.92 -9.68
C GLY A 116 -0.02 3.27 -8.29
N LEU A 117 -1.17 3.34 -7.62
CA LEU A 117 -1.37 2.83 -6.25
C LEU A 117 -2.14 1.50 -6.20
N ARG A 118 -2.86 1.13 -7.27
CA ARG A 118 -3.82 0.01 -7.25
C ARG A 118 -3.17 -1.31 -6.83
N ASP A 119 -2.04 -1.66 -7.42
CA ASP A 119 -1.35 -2.92 -7.11
C ASP A 119 -0.84 -2.95 -5.68
N GLY A 120 -0.31 -1.83 -5.16
CA GLY A 120 0.15 -1.77 -3.78
C GLY A 120 -0.99 -1.83 -2.77
N LEU A 121 -2.13 -1.20 -3.08
CA LEU A 121 -3.34 -1.31 -2.27
C LEU A 121 -3.87 -2.74 -2.24
N LEU A 122 -3.93 -3.43 -3.39
CA LEU A 122 -4.32 -4.83 -3.46
C LEU A 122 -3.40 -5.73 -2.65
N ARG A 123 -2.07 -5.56 -2.81
CA ARG A 123 -1.08 -6.31 -2.03
C ARG A 123 -1.24 -6.05 -0.53
N ARG A 124 -1.47 -4.80 -0.13
CA ARG A 124 -1.64 -4.42 1.26
C ARG A 124 -2.94 -4.98 1.85
N LEU A 125 -4.04 -4.95 1.10
CA LEU A 125 -5.32 -5.53 1.50
C LEU A 125 -5.27 -7.05 1.69
N ALA A 126 -4.41 -7.73 0.93
CA ALA A 126 -4.22 -9.17 1.05
C ALA A 126 -3.42 -9.58 2.31
N ASP A 127 -2.65 -8.66 2.90
CA ASP A 127 -1.78 -8.88 4.06
C ASP A 127 -1.79 -7.66 4.99
N LEU A 128 -2.94 -7.43 5.64
CA LEU A 128 -3.09 -6.36 6.63
C LEU A 128 -2.40 -6.77 7.93
N LYS A 129 -1.46 -5.94 8.39
CA LYS A 129 -0.60 -6.27 9.55
C LYS A 129 -1.00 -5.54 10.82
N HIS A 130 -1.70 -4.42 10.69
CA HIS A 130 -1.95 -3.47 11.77
C HIS A 130 -3.45 -3.27 12.05
N GLU A 131 -4.33 -3.87 11.25
CA GLU A 131 -5.78 -3.80 11.46
C GLU A 131 -6.23 -4.69 12.64
N GLY A 132 -7.14 -4.18 13.46
CA GLY A 132 -7.83 -4.98 14.48
C GLY A 132 -6.97 -5.32 15.71
N LEU A 133 -5.69 -4.96 15.68
CA LEU A 133 -4.80 -5.10 16.83
C LEU A 133 -5.21 -4.15 17.94
N ARG A 134 -5.14 -4.63 19.18
CA ARG A 134 -5.39 -3.81 20.35
C ARG A 134 -4.07 -3.49 21.04
N LEU A 135 -3.67 -2.22 20.97
CA LEU A 135 -2.52 -1.71 21.70
C LEU A 135 -2.94 -1.34 23.12
N GLU A 136 -2.52 -2.16 24.07
CA GLU A 136 -2.67 -1.87 25.49
C GLU A 136 -1.62 -0.87 25.96
N PRO A 137 -1.93 -0.05 26.99
CA PRO A 137 -0.92 0.74 27.68
C PRO A 137 0.24 -0.16 28.14
N HIS A 138 1.47 0.34 28.00
CA HIS A 138 2.68 -0.37 28.40
C HIS A 138 3.56 0.55 29.23
N ASP A 139 4.24 0.02 30.23
CA ASP A 139 5.13 0.81 31.08
C ASP A 139 6.23 1.46 30.23
N GLY A 140 6.43 2.77 30.43
CA GLY A 140 7.40 3.57 29.66
C GLY A 140 6.91 4.03 28.28
N LEU A 141 5.73 3.59 27.81
CA LEU A 141 5.14 4.03 26.54
C LEU A 141 3.86 4.82 26.75
N VAL A 142 3.69 5.88 25.96
CA VAL A 142 2.49 6.71 25.96
C VAL A 142 1.56 6.24 24.85
N ARG A 143 0.37 5.77 25.24
CA ARG A 143 -0.68 5.42 24.29
C ARG A 143 -1.46 6.65 23.84
N VAL A 144 -1.55 6.83 22.53
CA VAL A 144 -2.29 7.93 21.88
C VAL A 144 -3.27 7.29 20.90
N ALA A 145 -4.51 7.76 20.89
CA ALA A 145 -5.53 7.26 19.97
C ALA A 145 -6.37 8.43 19.48
N VAL A 146 -6.61 8.49 18.18
CA VAL A 146 -7.41 9.52 17.53
C VAL A 146 -8.43 8.90 16.60
N GLU A 147 -9.54 9.60 16.43
CA GLU A 147 -10.70 9.13 15.67
C GLU A 147 -11.01 10.10 14.53
N GLU A 148 -11.43 9.54 13.40
CA GLU A 148 -11.86 10.28 12.21
C GLU A 148 -13.08 9.54 11.61
N GLY A 149 -14.27 9.92 12.07
CA GLY A 149 -15.48 9.15 11.80
C GLY A 149 -15.44 7.79 12.52
N PRO A 150 -15.71 6.66 11.85
CA PRO A 150 -15.61 5.33 12.46
C PRO A 150 -14.17 4.81 12.54
N ALA A 151 -13.23 5.45 11.86
CA ALA A 151 -11.83 5.01 11.84
C ALA A 151 -11.09 5.52 13.08
N GLN A 152 -10.26 4.66 13.67
CA GLN A 152 -9.37 5.00 14.77
C GLN A 152 -7.94 4.59 14.43
N LEU A 153 -6.98 5.47 14.72
CA LEU A 153 -5.54 5.22 14.66
C LEU A 153 -5.01 5.28 16.08
N CYS A 154 -4.27 4.26 16.50
CA CYS A 154 -3.67 4.20 17.83
C CYS A 154 -2.18 3.89 17.71
N VAL A 155 -1.38 4.57 18.54
CA VAL A 155 0.07 4.36 18.62
C VAL A 155 0.56 4.25 20.06
N LEU A 156 1.70 3.60 20.23
CA LEU A 156 2.52 3.63 21.45
C LEU A 156 3.80 4.41 21.17
N VAL A 157 4.06 5.46 21.94
CA VAL A 157 5.21 6.36 21.76
C VAL A 157 6.16 6.23 22.94
N GLU A 158 7.45 6.01 22.68
CA GLU A 158 8.52 5.99 23.67
C GLU A 158 9.07 7.42 23.88
N PRO A 159 8.85 8.06 25.05
CA PRO A 159 9.27 9.44 25.27
C PRO A 159 10.79 9.61 25.29
N ASP A 160 11.49 8.71 25.99
CA ASP A 160 12.91 8.91 26.33
C ASP A 160 13.86 8.65 25.16
N ALA A 161 13.41 7.93 24.13
CA ALA A 161 14.18 7.64 22.93
C ALA A 161 14.02 8.69 21.82
N GLY A 162 13.54 9.90 22.15
CA GLY A 162 13.28 10.95 21.16
C GLY A 162 11.84 10.93 20.61
N HIS A 163 10.88 10.48 21.41
CA HIS A 163 9.44 10.45 21.06
C HIS A 163 9.12 9.53 19.88
N ILE A 164 9.68 8.31 19.91
CA ILE A 164 9.62 7.35 18.81
C ILE A 164 8.34 6.51 18.86
N VAL A 165 7.67 6.35 17.73
CA VAL A 165 6.52 5.44 17.60
C VAL A 165 7.02 3.98 17.57
N ARG A 166 6.66 3.20 18.58
CA ARG A 166 7.07 1.79 18.73
C ARG A 166 6.03 0.79 18.26
N ALA A 167 4.76 1.18 18.28
CA ALA A 167 3.69 0.37 17.75
C ALA A 167 2.59 1.27 17.18
N ALA A 168 1.90 0.76 16.16
CA ALA A 168 0.78 1.42 15.52
C ALA A 168 -0.26 0.38 15.10
N CYS A 169 -1.54 0.69 15.30
CA CYS A 169 -2.67 -0.09 14.82
C CYS A 169 -3.82 0.81 14.38
N HIS A 170 -4.74 0.25 13.59
CA HIS A 170 -5.95 0.94 13.16
C HIS A 170 -7.17 0.01 13.21
N VAL A 171 -8.35 0.61 13.33
CA VAL A 171 -9.64 -0.09 13.27
C VAL A 171 -10.70 0.80 12.63
N GLY A 172 -11.76 0.20 12.09
CA GLY A 172 -12.97 0.93 11.70
C GLY A 172 -12.86 1.78 10.42
N ALA A 173 -11.88 1.50 9.55
CA ALA A 173 -11.77 2.14 8.25
C ALA A 173 -13.07 1.99 7.43
N ARG A 174 -13.46 3.04 6.68
CA ARG A 174 -14.76 3.08 5.96
C ARG A 174 -14.74 2.34 4.65
N THR A 175 -13.59 2.32 3.98
CA THR A 175 -13.44 1.75 2.64
C THR A 175 -12.20 0.86 2.58
N PRO A 176 -12.14 -0.09 1.63
CA PRO A 176 -10.93 -0.87 1.39
C PRO A 176 -9.69 0.00 1.10
N VAL A 177 -9.88 1.12 0.40
CA VAL A 177 -8.78 2.06 0.09
C VAL A 177 -8.25 2.71 1.37
N GLU A 178 -9.15 3.26 2.20
CA GLU A 178 -8.76 3.87 3.47
C GLU A 178 -8.09 2.84 4.40
N ARG A 179 -8.63 1.62 4.46
CA ARG A 179 -8.09 0.51 5.25
C ARG A 179 -6.65 0.18 4.88
N ALA A 180 -6.38 0.07 3.57
CA ALA A 180 -5.04 -0.21 3.06
C ALA A 180 -4.06 0.94 3.33
N ILE A 181 -4.52 2.19 3.19
CA ILE A 181 -3.70 3.37 3.45
C ILE A 181 -3.37 3.48 4.94
N LEU A 182 -4.32 3.25 5.85
CA LEU A 182 -4.09 3.25 7.30
C LEU A 182 -3.11 2.15 7.72
N ASP A 183 -3.22 0.96 7.14
CA ASP A 183 -2.27 -0.13 7.40
C ASP A 183 -0.86 0.23 6.92
N ALA A 184 -0.76 0.80 5.72
CA ALA A 184 0.51 1.29 5.19
C ALA A 184 1.09 2.43 6.02
N LEU A 185 0.27 3.34 6.54
CA LEU A 185 0.69 4.39 7.47
C LEU A 185 1.25 3.77 8.75
N CYS A 186 0.54 2.81 9.35
CA CYS A 186 1.00 2.15 10.58
C CYS A 186 2.41 1.57 10.40
N SER A 187 2.68 0.88 9.29
CA SER A 187 4.03 0.40 8.98
C SER A 187 5.04 1.54 8.78
N ALA A 188 4.62 2.63 8.11
CA ALA A 188 5.49 3.72 7.68
C ALA A 188 5.92 4.68 8.80
N ILE A 189 5.23 4.66 9.94
CA ILE A 189 5.53 5.52 11.09
C ILE A 189 6.32 4.81 12.19
N LEU A 190 6.45 3.47 12.13
CA LEU A 190 7.24 2.73 13.11
C LEU A 190 8.70 3.19 13.10
N ASP A 191 9.28 3.25 14.30
CA ASP A 191 10.66 3.65 14.55
C ASP A 191 11.00 5.06 14.01
N THR A 192 9.99 5.92 13.90
CA THR A 192 10.15 7.34 13.59
C THR A 192 9.62 8.21 14.73
N PRO A 193 10.19 9.40 14.96
CA PRO A 193 9.62 10.36 15.89
C PRO A 193 8.20 10.73 15.50
N VAL A 194 7.37 11.04 16.49
CA VAL A 194 5.97 11.43 16.28
C VAL A 194 5.80 12.62 15.31
N ASP A 195 6.77 13.53 15.26
CA ASP A 195 6.75 14.67 14.34
C ASP A 195 6.98 14.24 12.91
N ASP A 196 7.92 13.32 12.71
CA ASP A 196 8.22 12.76 11.41
C ASP A 196 7.11 11.82 10.92
N ALA A 197 6.46 11.12 11.84
CA ALA A 197 5.25 10.36 11.56
C ALA A 197 4.12 11.26 11.04
N ALA A 198 3.94 12.45 11.63
CA ALA A 198 2.95 13.43 11.16
C ALA A 198 3.32 14.02 9.79
N ASP A 199 4.55 14.51 9.64
CA ASP A 199 4.95 15.28 8.47
C ASP A 199 5.23 14.38 7.24
N HIS A 200 5.78 13.18 7.45
CA HIS A 200 6.25 12.31 6.38
C HIS A 200 5.59 10.92 6.34
N GLY A 201 4.83 10.53 7.37
CA GLY A 201 4.21 9.20 7.46
C GLY A 201 3.32 8.88 6.27
N ALA A 202 2.44 9.80 5.87
CA ALA A 202 1.56 9.61 4.71
C ALA A 202 2.32 9.56 3.37
N ILE A 203 3.42 10.32 3.26
CA ILE A 203 4.29 10.32 2.08
C ILE A 203 4.96 8.95 1.95
N ARG A 204 5.51 8.41 3.05
CA ARG A 204 6.12 7.06 3.09
C ARG A 204 5.08 5.97 2.84
N ALA A 205 3.89 6.08 3.42
CA ALA A 205 2.78 5.16 3.18
C ALA A 205 2.44 5.09 1.69
N MET A 206 2.22 6.25 1.05
CA MET A 206 1.98 6.34 -0.40
C MET A 206 3.14 5.77 -1.21
N ALA A 207 4.39 6.08 -0.86
CA ALA A 207 5.57 5.55 -1.54
C ALA A 207 5.63 4.01 -1.49
N SER A 208 5.24 3.42 -0.35
CA SER A 208 5.17 1.95 -0.18
C SER A 208 4.05 1.30 -1.01
N LEU A 209 2.98 2.03 -1.28
CA LEU A 209 1.84 1.57 -2.08
C LEU A 209 2.06 1.79 -3.59
N HIS A 210 3.01 2.63 -3.97
CA HIS A 210 3.25 2.92 -5.36
C HIS A 210 3.97 1.76 -6.06
N ALA A 211 3.47 1.31 -7.21
CA ALA A 211 4.18 0.35 -8.04
C ALA A 211 5.50 0.97 -8.55
N VAL A 212 6.60 0.23 -8.41
CA VAL A 212 7.97 0.69 -8.71
C VAL A 212 8.18 0.88 -10.22
N GLU A 213 7.39 0.22 -11.06
CA GLU A 213 7.65 0.06 -12.49
C GLU A 213 6.79 0.94 -13.41
N LEU A 214 5.78 1.64 -12.88
CA LEU A 214 4.93 2.49 -13.72
C LEU A 214 5.66 3.78 -14.08
N THR A 215 5.92 3.97 -15.38
CA THR A 215 6.34 5.25 -15.94
C THR A 215 5.31 6.32 -15.56
N ARG A 216 5.71 7.31 -14.75
CA ARG A 216 4.81 8.39 -14.35
C ARG A 216 4.37 9.15 -15.61
N PRO A 217 3.07 9.25 -15.91
CA PRO A 217 2.60 9.95 -17.10
C PRO A 217 2.89 11.45 -17.06
N VAL A 218 3.11 12.04 -15.87
CA VAL A 218 3.48 13.45 -15.71
C VAL A 218 4.60 13.59 -14.67
N ALA A 219 5.61 14.43 -14.96
CA ALA A 219 6.70 14.77 -14.06
C ALA A 219 6.25 15.83 -13.02
N GLY A 220 5.33 15.45 -12.14
CA GLY A 220 4.89 16.25 -11.00
C GLY A 220 5.29 15.62 -9.66
N VAL A 221 5.39 16.44 -8.61
CA VAL A 221 5.45 15.92 -7.23
C VAL A 221 4.07 15.38 -6.88
N LEU A 222 3.96 14.06 -6.84
CA LEU A 222 2.76 13.40 -6.35
C LEU A 222 2.76 13.54 -4.82
N HIS A 223 1.76 14.23 -4.29
CA HIS A 223 1.54 14.39 -2.84
C HIS A 223 0.36 13.51 -2.42
N PRO A 224 0.33 12.91 -1.22
CA PRO A 224 -0.72 11.99 -0.78
C PRO A 224 -2.15 12.46 -1.08
N VAL A 225 -2.51 13.68 -0.67
CA VAL A 225 -3.88 14.22 -0.89
C VAL A 225 -4.23 14.48 -2.35
N ASN A 226 -3.23 14.63 -3.22
CA ASN A 226 -3.43 14.77 -4.67
C ASN A 226 -3.47 13.41 -5.37
N ALA A 227 -2.90 12.38 -4.74
CA ALA A 227 -2.89 11.02 -5.28
C ALA A 227 -4.24 10.34 -5.08
N ASP A 228 -4.85 10.52 -3.90
CA ASP A 228 -6.19 10.02 -3.62
C ASP A 228 -6.83 10.80 -2.44
N PRO A 229 -8.11 11.20 -2.54
CA PRO A 229 -8.83 11.83 -1.42
C PRO A 229 -8.84 10.99 -0.13
N ALA A 230 -8.70 9.67 -0.22
CA ALA A 230 -8.63 8.79 0.94
C ALA A 230 -7.40 9.04 1.84
N PHE A 231 -6.36 9.73 1.36
CA PHE A 231 -5.22 10.15 2.21
C PHE A 231 -5.56 11.33 3.13
N VAL A 232 -6.55 12.15 2.81
CA VAL A 232 -6.92 13.33 3.60
C VAL A 232 -7.23 12.99 5.08
N PRO A 233 -8.13 12.05 5.40
CA PRO A 233 -8.39 11.65 6.78
C PRO A 233 -7.13 11.08 7.45
N VAL A 234 -6.34 10.30 6.73
CA VAL A 234 -5.13 9.65 7.26
C VAL A 234 -4.05 10.68 7.66
N VAL A 235 -3.84 11.72 6.84
CA VAL A 235 -2.94 12.84 7.16
C VAL A 235 -3.42 13.58 8.41
N ARG A 236 -4.73 13.86 8.52
CA ARG A 236 -5.31 14.50 9.71
C ARG A 236 -5.07 13.67 10.97
N MET A 237 -5.30 12.36 10.89
CA MET A 237 -5.07 11.47 12.03
C MET A 237 -3.60 11.46 12.46
N ALA A 238 -2.64 11.42 11.53
CA ALA A 238 -1.22 11.47 11.87
C ALA A 238 -0.84 12.78 12.60
N HIS A 239 -1.37 13.92 12.14
CA HIS A 239 -1.18 15.20 12.82
C HIS A 239 -1.87 15.23 14.19
N ALA A 240 -3.08 14.69 14.31
CA ALA A 240 -3.81 14.63 15.56
C ALA A 240 -3.09 13.75 16.60
N ILE A 241 -2.45 12.66 16.19
CA ILE A 241 -1.59 11.84 17.06
C ILE A 241 -0.46 12.69 17.64
N ARG A 242 0.25 13.45 16.81
CA ARG A 242 1.32 14.35 17.26
C ARG A 242 0.80 15.38 18.24
N ASP A 243 -0.29 16.05 17.90
CA ASP A 243 -0.83 17.15 18.69
C ASP A 243 -1.33 16.66 20.06
N ASP A 244 -2.03 15.52 20.13
CA ASP A 244 -2.45 14.89 21.39
C ASP A 244 -1.25 14.42 22.22
N TYR A 245 -0.24 13.82 21.59
CA TYR A 245 0.99 13.42 22.28
C TYR A 245 1.73 14.61 22.88
N TRP A 246 1.92 15.68 22.11
CA TRP A 246 2.59 16.91 22.57
C TRP A 246 1.85 17.55 23.74
N ALA A 247 0.51 17.63 23.68
CA ALA A 247 -0.29 18.18 24.76
C ALA A 247 -0.12 17.39 26.07
N ARG A 248 -0.05 16.06 25.99
CA ARG A 248 0.15 15.18 27.16
C ARG A 248 1.56 15.30 27.75
N MET A 249 2.56 15.45 26.89
CA MET A 249 3.96 15.55 27.28
C MET A 249 4.41 16.97 27.63
N ASN A 250 3.55 17.97 27.42
CA ASN A 250 3.84 19.39 27.61
C ASN A 250 5.13 19.83 26.89
N LEU A 251 5.28 19.41 25.62
CA LEU A 251 6.46 19.70 24.81
C LEU A 251 6.41 21.11 24.22
N PRO A 252 7.54 21.82 24.10
CA PRO A 252 7.61 23.08 23.38
C PRO A 252 7.49 22.85 21.86
N PRO A 253 7.04 23.87 21.10
CA PRO A 253 7.09 23.82 19.64
C PRO A 253 8.51 23.56 19.15
N ARG A 254 8.66 22.64 18.19
CA ARG A 254 9.94 22.30 17.56
C ARG A 254 9.79 21.98 16.09
N TYR A 255 10.88 22.09 15.34
CA TYR A 255 10.95 21.66 13.95
C TYR A 255 11.29 20.17 13.89
N ASN A 256 10.77 19.50 12.87
CA ASN A 256 11.18 18.14 12.56
C ASN A 256 12.59 18.17 11.94
N GLU A 257 13.59 17.78 12.71
CA GLU A 257 15.00 17.64 12.30
C GLU A 257 15.40 16.15 12.20
N PHE A 258 14.43 15.25 12.09
CA PHE A 258 14.72 13.82 12.03
C PHE A 258 15.35 13.43 10.69
N ASP A 259 16.58 12.92 10.79
CA ASP A 259 17.24 12.20 9.70
C ASP A 259 17.33 10.71 10.05
N GLN A 260 16.98 9.86 9.09
CA GLN A 260 17.08 8.42 9.26
C GLN A 260 18.56 8.00 9.34
N LEU A 261 18.95 7.44 10.49
CA LEU A 261 20.30 6.91 10.66
C LEU A 261 20.54 5.67 9.78
N PRO A 262 21.79 5.41 9.38
CA PRO A 262 22.14 4.20 8.65
C PRO A 262 21.85 2.94 9.48
N SER A 263 21.54 1.84 8.81
CA SER A 263 21.27 0.58 9.51
C SER A 263 22.50 0.07 10.27
N ALA A 264 22.27 -0.65 11.36
CA ALA A 264 23.34 -1.34 12.08
C ALA A 264 24.15 -2.28 11.17
N SER A 265 23.50 -2.85 10.15
CA SER A 265 24.16 -3.72 9.16
C SER A 265 25.17 -2.97 8.28
N TRP A 266 24.95 -1.67 8.04
CA TRP A 266 25.87 -0.82 7.30
C TRP A 266 26.97 -0.26 8.21
N LEU A 267 26.59 0.17 9.41
CA LEU A 267 27.53 0.70 10.40
C LEU A 267 28.52 -0.34 10.90
N GLY A 268 28.12 -1.62 10.95
CA GLY A 268 28.99 -2.72 11.35
C GLY A 268 30.08 -3.10 10.34
N LEU A 269 30.02 -2.60 9.10
CA LEU A 269 31.04 -2.87 8.08
C LEU A 269 32.28 -2.00 8.32
N ASP A 270 33.46 -2.51 7.99
CA ASP A 270 34.65 -1.67 7.90
C ASP A 270 34.72 -0.87 6.57
N ALA A 271 35.74 -0.02 6.42
CA ALA A 271 35.88 0.81 5.22
C ALA A 271 36.07 -0.02 3.93
N ALA A 272 36.79 -1.14 3.99
CA ALA A 272 37.05 -2.01 2.84
C ALA A 272 35.79 -2.79 2.45
N GLU A 273 35.06 -3.29 3.44
CA GLU A 273 33.77 -3.97 3.25
C GLU A 273 32.72 -3.04 2.66
N ARG A 274 32.62 -1.80 3.14
CA ARG A 274 31.73 -0.77 2.55
C ARG A 274 32.08 -0.49 1.09
N MET A 275 33.37 -0.30 0.80
CA MET A 275 33.84 -0.07 -0.56
C MET A 275 33.49 -1.25 -1.48
N SER A 276 33.72 -2.48 -1.02
CA SER A 276 33.40 -3.70 -1.76
C SER A 276 31.90 -3.82 -2.02
N ARG A 277 31.06 -3.58 -1.01
CA ARG A 277 29.60 -3.69 -1.12
C ARG A 277 29.01 -2.67 -2.08
N ILE A 278 29.47 -1.42 -2.04
CA ILE A 278 29.01 -0.38 -2.97
C ILE A 278 29.49 -0.65 -4.39
N SER A 279 30.76 -1.06 -4.56
CA SER A 279 31.28 -1.42 -5.89
C SER A 279 30.52 -2.59 -6.51
N ALA A 280 30.18 -3.62 -5.72
CA ALA A 280 29.36 -4.74 -6.17
C ALA A 280 27.95 -4.29 -6.59
N ALA A 281 27.33 -3.39 -5.82
CA ALA A 281 26.02 -2.84 -6.16
C ALA A 281 26.05 -1.96 -7.42
N ILE A 282 27.10 -1.17 -7.62
CA ILE A 282 27.31 -0.40 -8.86
C ILE A 282 27.50 -1.34 -10.05
N ALA A 283 28.30 -2.41 -9.92
CA ALA A 283 28.52 -3.37 -11.00
C ALA A 283 27.22 -4.10 -11.40
N ALA A 284 26.40 -4.49 -10.42
CA ALA A 284 25.09 -5.08 -10.67
C ALA A 284 24.15 -4.10 -11.41
N PHE A 285 24.11 -2.84 -10.97
CA PHE A 285 23.34 -1.78 -11.63
C PHE A 285 23.79 -1.55 -13.08
N LEU A 286 25.10 -1.48 -13.34
CA LEU A 286 25.63 -1.28 -14.69
C LEU A 286 25.23 -2.43 -15.62
N THR A 287 25.31 -3.67 -15.12
CA THR A 287 24.90 -4.87 -15.86
C THR A 287 23.41 -4.82 -16.22
N GLU A 288 22.54 -4.48 -15.27
CA GLU A 288 21.10 -4.37 -15.48
C GLU A 288 20.74 -3.23 -16.46
N ALA A 289 21.46 -2.12 -16.39
CA ALA A 289 21.26 -0.95 -17.24
C ALA A 289 21.88 -1.09 -18.65
N GLY A 290 22.60 -2.17 -18.94
CA GLY A 290 23.34 -2.35 -20.20
C GLY A 290 24.51 -1.36 -20.36
N LEU A 291 25.07 -0.88 -19.25
CA LEU A 291 26.21 0.02 -19.19
C LEU A 291 27.51 -0.77 -18.96
N THR A 292 28.65 -0.16 -19.29
CA THR A 292 29.96 -0.78 -19.12
C THR A 292 30.57 -0.46 -17.75
N GLU A 293 31.46 -1.32 -17.26
CA GLU A 293 32.14 -1.20 -15.96
C GLU A 293 32.90 0.15 -15.79
N GLY A 294 33.27 0.80 -16.89
CA GLY A 294 33.96 2.09 -16.89
C GLY A 294 33.06 3.31 -16.83
N ASP A 295 31.75 3.16 -17.01
CA ASP A 295 30.80 4.26 -17.19
C ASP A 295 30.47 4.99 -15.89
N ILE A 296 30.40 4.26 -14.77
CA ILE A 296 30.25 4.83 -13.43
C ILE A 296 31.20 4.12 -12.48
N ARG A 297 32.01 4.87 -11.74
CA ARG A 297 32.98 4.30 -10.79
C ARG A 297 32.84 4.95 -9.43
N LEU A 298 32.95 4.12 -8.40
CA LEU A 298 33.08 4.57 -7.02
C LEU A 298 34.45 5.23 -6.84
N LEU A 299 34.46 6.47 -6.34
CA LEU A 299 35.68 7.16 -5.96
C LEU A 299 36.01 6.94 -4.49
N ARG A 300 35.04 7.25 -3.62
CA ARG A 300 35.18 7.14 -2.17
C ARG A 300 33.83 7.22 -1.47
N ILE A 301 33.87 6.94 -0.17
CA ILE A 301 32.77 7.09 0.76
C ILE A 301 33.21 8.11 1.81
N ASP A 302 32.48 9.22 1.90
CA ASP A 302 32.74 10.32 2.83
C ASP A 302 31.72 10.26 3.99
N ASP A 303 32.12 10.80 5.14
CA ASP A 303 31.21 11.02 6.27
C ASP A 303 30.31 12.23 6.01
N ASP A 304 29.03 12.13 6.39
CA ASP A 304 28.06 13.20 6.23
C ASP A 304 27.04 13.26 7.37
N LEU A 305 25.82 12.74 7.18
CA LEU A 305 24.73 12.75 8.17
C LEU A 305 25.24 12.27 9.54
N HIS A 306 25.31 13.20 10.50
CA HIS A 306 25.83 12.96 11.86
C HIS A 306 27.22 12.29 11.90
N GLY A 307 28.09 12.60 10.94
CA GLY A 307 29.43 12.03 10.84
C GLY A 307 29.46 10.56 10.42
N GLN A 308 28.38 10.05 9.80
CA GLN A 308 28.30 8.66 9.36
C GLN A 308 28.73 8.50 7.89
N PRO A 309 29.33 7.34 7.51
CA PRO A 309 29.86 7.10 6.17
C PRO A 309 28.75 6.77 5.17
N VAL A 310 28.00 7.79 4.75
CA VAL A 310 26.81 7.64 3.89
C VAL A 310 26.95 8.33 2.53
N ARG A 311 27.92 9.21 2.36
CA ARG A 311 28.09 9.99 1.14
C ARG A 311 28.92 9.20 0.14
N ILE A 312 28.26 8.66 -0.88
CA ILE A 312 28.87 7.90 -1.96
C ILE A 312 29.26 8.85 -3.08
N LEU A 313 30.56 9.01 -3.33
CA LEU A 313 31.04 9.83 -4.44
C LEU A 313 31.39 8.96 -5.63
N VAL A 314 30.78 9.25 -6.78
CA VAL A 314 31.05 8.57 -8.05
C VAL A 314 31.57 9.53 -9.11
N THR A 315 32.25 8.96 -10.11
CA THR A 315 32.65 9.66 -11.33
C THR A 315 32.10 8.92 -12.55
N PHE A 316 31.92 9.66 -13.65
CA PHE A 316 31.47 9.10 -14.92
C PHE A 316 32.63 8.93 -15.89
N GLY A 317 32.62 7.83 -16.63
CA GLY A 317 33.50 7.64 -17.78
C GLY A 317 33.21 8.65 -18.90
N ASN A 318 34.19 8.86 -19.78
CA ASN A 318 34.08 9.78 -20.92
C ASN A 318 33.01 9.35 -21.94
N GLY A 319 32.57 8.09 -21.91
CA GLY A 319 31.55 7.54 -22.81
C GLY A 319 30.11 7.97 -22.48
N VAL A 320 29.84 8.44 -21.25
CA VAL A 320 28.49 8.81 -20.83
C VAL A 320 28.21 10.28 -21.14
N ALA A 321 27.21 10.54 -21.99
CA ALA A 321 26.91 11.91 -22.40
C ALA A 321 26.41 12.75 -21.21
N PRO A 322 26.71 14.05 -21.12
CA PRO A 322 26.28 14.91 -20.01
C PRO A 322 24.77 14.85 -19.72
N LYS A 323 23.93 14.68 -20.74
CA LYS A 323 22.47 14.56 -20.63
C LYS A 323 22.00 13.25 -19.98
N GLU A 324 22.82 12.20 -20.04
CA GLU A 324 22.51 10.85 -19.52
C GLU A 324 22.90 10.70 -18.05
N LYS A 325 23.84 11.53 -17.57
CA LYS A 325 24.35 11.49 -16.18
C LYS A 325 23.25 11.70 -15.13
N PRO A 326 22.37 12.71 -15.20
CA PRO A 326 21.37 12.92 -14.14
C PRO A 326 20.33 11.79 -14.03
N PRO A 327 19.74 11.26 -15.12
CA PRO A 327 18.91 10.06 -15.04
C PRO A 327 19.65 8.85 -14.47
N ALA A 328 20.89 8.60 -14.90
CA ALA A 328 21.71 7.49 -14.41
C ALA A 328 22.02 7.62 -12.91
N MET A 329 22.38 8.82 -12.44
CA MET A 329 22.58 9.12 -11.01
C MET A 329 21.33 8.79 -10.18
N ARG A 330 20.15 9.27 -10.59
CA ARG A 330 18.90 8.99 -9.88
C ARG A 330 18.51 7.51 -9.90
N ALA A 331 18.83 6.79 -10.98
CA ALA A 331 18.59 5.36 -11.06
C ALA A 331 19.54 4.58 -10.13
N LEU A 332 20.83 4.93 -10.15
CA LEU A 332 21.86 4.32 -9.31
C LEU A 332 21.60 4.59 -7.82
N GLU A 333 21.27 5.83 -7.44
CA GLU A 333 20.94 6.16 -6.05
C GLU A 333 19.77 5.30 -5.54
N ARG A 334 18.71 5.17 -6.34
CA ARG A 334 17.58 4.29 -6.00
C ARG A 334 17.99 2.82 -5.87
N ALA A 335 18.89 2.34 -6.73
CA ALA A 335 19.41 0.98 -6.66
C ALA A 335 20.23 0.75 -5.38
N LEU A 336 21.13 1.69 -5.04
CA LEU A 336 21.92 1.65 -3.82
C LEU A 336 21.04 1.69 -2.57
N LYS A 337 20.04 2.58 -2.53
CA LYS A 337 19.10 2.67 -1.40
C LYS A 337 18.31 1.39 -1.18
N ARG A 338 17.89 0.72 -2.26
CA ARG A 338 17.18 -0.57 -2.17
C ARG A 338 18.09 -1.75 -1.82
N GLY A 339 19.28 -1.82 -2.40
CA GLY A 339 20.15 -2.98 -2.31
C GLY A 339 21.17 -2.95 -1.17
N VAL A 340 21.49 -1.76 -0.65
CA VAL A 340 22.56 -1.58 0.34
C VAL A 340 22.01 -0.97 1.62
N ASP A 341 21.65 0.31 1.61
CA ASP A 341 21.10 1.03 2.77
C ASP A 341 20.35 2.29 2.31
N GLN A 342 19.18 2.55 2.91
CA GLN A 342 18.31 3.67 2.54
C GLN A 342 18.92 5.05 2.85
N SER A 343 19.86 5.14 3.80
CA SER A 343 20.47 6.40 4.21
C SER A 343 21.56 6.92 3.26
N LEU A 344 21.97 6.11 2.27
CA LEU A 344 23.07 6.47 1.37
C LEU A 344 22.71 7.66 0.48
N GLN A 345 23.68 8.54 0.25
CA GLN A 345 23.51 9.73 -0.59
C GLN A 345 24.52 9.70 -1.72
N LEU A 346 24.05 9.79 -2.97
CA LEU A 346 24.90 9.68 -4.15
C LEU A 346 25.29 11.07 -4.68
N TYR A 347 26.59 11.31 -4.78
CA TYR A 347 27.15 12.55 -5.32
C TYR A 347 28.04 12.26 -6.53
N HIS A 348 28.03 13.19 -7.47
CA HIS A 348 28.95 13.19 -8.59
C HIS A 348 30.15 14.08 -8.25
N GLU A 349 31.34 13.63 -8.63
CA GLU A 349 32.57 14.42 -8.52
C GLU A 349 32.40 15.83 -9.12
N GLN A 350 32.64 16.85 -8.30
CA GLN A 350 32.72 18.23 -8.78
C GLN A 350 34.07 18.44 -9.46
N LEU A 351 34.07 18.45 -10.79
CA LEU A 351 35.24 18.88 -11.55
C LEU A 351 35.36 20.39 -11.47
N LYS A 352 36.37 20.88 -10.76
CA LYS A 352 36.71 22.31 -10.72
C LYS A 352 37.07 22.76 -12.14
N ASP A 353 36.42 23.82 -12.63
CA ASP A 353 36.73 24.38 -13.94
C ASP A 353 38.21 24.82 -13.99
N GLN A 354 38.99 24.16 -14.84
CA GLN A 354 40.39 24.47 -15.05
C GLN A 354 40.60 25.51 -16.15
N ASN A 355 39.54 26.02 -16.80
CA ASN A 355 39.66 27.10 -17.78
C ASN A 355 40.14 28.39 -17.10
N ALA A 356 41.37 28.78 -17.39
CA ALA A 356 41.97 30.03 -16.94
C ALA A 356 41.20 31.27 -17.43
N ILE A 357 40.43 31.18 -18.52
CA ILE A 357 39.68 32.30 -19.12
C ILE A 357 38.37 32.60 -18.37
N ARG A 358 37.81 31.64 -17.64
CA ARG A 358 36.52 31.77 -16.93
C ARG A 358 36.66 32.05 -15.43
N ARG A 359 37.88 32.25 -14.95
CA ARG A 359 38.18 32.68 -13.57
C ARG A 359 38.22 34.20 -13.53
N LEU A 360 37.06 34.82 -13.30
CA LEU A 360 36.97 36.21 -12.82
C LEU A 360 36.96 36.22 -11.29
#